data_AF-A0A8E2B9E1-F1
#
_entry.id   AF-A0A8E2B9E1-F1
#
_cell.length_a   1.000
_cell.length_b   1.000
_cell.length_c   1.000
_cell.angle_alpha   90.00
_cell.angle_beta   90.00
_cell.angle_gamma   90.00
#
_symmetry.space_group_name_H-M   'P 1'
#
loop_
_entity.id
_entity.type
_entity.pdbx_description
1 polymer ?
#
loop_
_entity_poly.entity_id
_entity_poly.type
_entity_poly.pdbx_seq_one_letter_code
_entity_poly.pdbx_strand_id
1 'polypeptide(L)'
;MPIRFQVDPDFYDHPKTTGMSDAAFSLWVRAGSFSAAKLTDGFVSEDVLVHTLRSNVEVAEELVARGLWRRTRGGFRYHQWGDRNLTKERVENDRASDRQRKRSSRAKAKAQGDSGFVRPDAERTPAGIPPESEGNPDGIRALSVSVSVSVSGSGQARPPARCPRHIDDPYPPNCGGCAEARRAAEAFDSTAGTRRALISEAIAEARADPRQRCRHGVEAGLFIHPDTGKSATCAHCRRAQEAS
;
A
#
# COMPACT_ATOMS: atom_id res chain seq x y z
N MET A 1 3.68 6.95 -2.04
CA MET A 1 4.51 6.31 -1.00
C MET A 1 3.86 6.52 0.37
N PRO A 2 3.68 5.48 1.20
CA PRO A 2 3.21 5.66 2.57
C PRO A 2 4.29 6.40 3.39
N ILE A 3 3.90 7.51 4.03
CA ILE A 3 4.80 8.30 4.87
C ILE A 3 4.74 7.70 6.27
N ARG A 4 5.90 7.26 6.77
CA ARG A 4 6.04 6.66 8.09
C ARG A 4 7.30 7.18 8.77
N PHE A 5 7.26 7.30 10.08
CA PHE A 5 8.43 7.53 10.89
C PHE A 5 9.22 6.21 11.00
N GLN A 6 10.52 6.26 10.73
CA GLN A 6 11.39 5.08 10.75
C GLN A 6 12.14 4.99 12.08
N VAL A 7 12.12 3.79 12.67
CA VAL A 7 12.87 3.45 13.88
C VAL A 7 13.78 2.29 13.51
N ASP A 8 15.08 2.44 13.77
CA ASP A 8 16.06 1.42 13.44
C ASP A 8 15.96 0.21 14.37
N PRO A 9 16.32 -0.98 13.88
CA PRO A 9 16.21 -2.20 14.67
C PRO A 9 17.16 -2.22 15.89
N ASP A 10 18.26 -1.47 15.84
CA ASP A 10 19.23 -1.29 16.92
C ASP A 10 18.84 -0.18 17.91
N PHE A 11 17.65 0.44 17.77
CA PHE A 11 17.26 1.55 18.62
C PHE A 11 17.09 1.14 20.10
N TYR A 12 16.83 -0.13 20.38
CA TYR A 12 16.62 -0.61 21.76
C TYR A 12 17.92 -0.72 22.58
N ASP A 13 19.08 -0.93 21.94
CA ASP A 13 20.39 -1.04 22.59
C ASP A 13 21.38 0.06 22.19
N HIS A 14 20.94 1.04 21.39
CA HIS A 14 21.76 2.15 20.97
C HIS A 14 22.28 3.00 22.16
N PRO A 15 23.57 3.42 22.19
CA PRO A 15 24.14 4.17 23.32
C PRO A 15 23.38 5.45 23.72
N LYS A 16 22.71 6.09 22.76
CA LYS A 16 21.87 7.29 23.02
C LYS A 16 20.55 6.96 23.74
N THR A 17 20.03 5.75 23.57
CA THR A 17 18.77 5.30 24.17
C THR A 17 18.98 4.52 25.46
N THR A 18 20.17 3.94 25.68
CA THR A 18 20.53 3.30 26.95
C THR A 18 20.37 4.26 28.13
N GLY A 19 19.56 3.86 29.12
CA GLY A 19 19.27 4.65 30.33
C GLY A 19 18.34 5.85 30.12
N MET A 20 17.71 5.98 28.95
CA MET A 20 16.72 7.02 28.66
C MET A 20 15.43 6.77 29.43
N SER A 21 14.77 7.83 29.90
CA SER A 21 13.49 7.69 30.57
C SER A 21 12.39 7.22 29.60
N ASP A 22 11.40 6.47 30.11
CA ASP A 22 10.23 6.04 29.33
C ASP A 22 9.44 7.24 28.78
N ALA A 23 9.44 8.35 29.52
CA ALA A 23 8.84 9.60 29.08
C ALA A 23 9.55 10.16 27.84
N ALA A 24 10.88 10.19 27.84
CA ALA A 24 11.68 10.62 26.70
C ALA A 24 11.54 9.66 25.51
N PHE A 25 11.56 8.34 25.75
CA PHE A 25 11.32 7.33 24.72
C PHE A 25 9.95 7.54 24.04
N SER A 26 8.89 7.60 24.85
CA SER A 26 7.52 7.76 24.34
C SER A 26 7.31 9.10 23.64
N LEU A 27 7.96 10.18 24.11
CA LEU A 27 7.94 11.47 23.45
C LEU A 27 8.62 11.37 22.08
N TRP A 28 9.80 10.75 22.01
CA TRP A 28 10.53 10.59 20.75
C TRP A 28 9.76 9.78 19.71
N VAL A 29 9.00 8.75 20.10
CA VAL A 29 8.17 8.01 19.13
C VAL A 29 6.97 8.85 18.66
N ARG A 30 6.26 9.50 19.60
CA ARG A 30 5.06 10.31 19.29
C ARG A 30 5.40 11.51 18.41
N ALA A 31 6.47 12.24 18.75
CA ALA A 31 6.95 13.40 18.02
C ALA A 31 7.43 13.04 16.61
N GLY A 32 8.06 11.87 16.44
CA GLY A 32 8.51 11.38 15.15
C GLY A 32 7.33 11.06 14.24
N SER A 33 6.32 10.37 14.77
CA SER A 33 5.06 10.09 14.07
C SER A 33 4.34 11.39 13.67
N PHE A 34 4.23 12.36 14.59
CA PHE A 34 3.67 13.68 14.31
C PHE A 34 4.43 14.39 13.16
N SER A 35 5.76 14.42 13.24
CA SER A 35 6.60 15.13 12.28
C SER A 35 6.51 14.53 10.88
N ALA A 36 6.43 13.20 10.78
CA ALA A 36 6.19 12.50 9.52
C ALA A 36 4.79 12.80 8.95
N ALA A 37 3.75 12.79 9.79
CA ALA A 37 2.39 13.06 9.37
C ALA A 37 2.16 14.52 8.93
N LYS A 38 2.79 15.47 9.62
CA LYS A 38 2.67 16.92 9.37
C LYS A 38 3.72 17.49 8.44
N LEU A 39 4.69 16.67 8.01
CA LEU A 39 5.80 17.07 7.14
C LEU A 39 6.57 18.28 7.70
N THR A 40 6.93 18.21 8.98
CA THR A 40 7.65 19.29 9.67
C THR A 40 9.17 19.11 9.65
N ASP A 41 9.68 18.10 8.94
CA ASP A 41 11.12 17.76 8.89
C ASP A 41 11.74 17.60 10.28
N GLY A 42 11.00 16.93 11.15
CA GLY A 42 11.40 16.70 12.54
C GLY A 42 11.34 17.93 13.43
N PHE A 43 10.71 19.03 13.01
CA PHE A 43 10.50 20.19 13.88
C PHE A 43 9.27 20.02 14.76
N VAL A 44 9.42 20.35 16.04
CA VAL A 44 8.39 20.31 17.08
C VAL A 44 8.43 21.64 17.83
N SER A 45 7.40 22.48 17.69
CA SER A 45 7.30 23.72 18.48
C SER A 45 6.98 23.43 19.94
N GLU A 46 7.26 24.39 20.83
CA GLU A 46 6.89 24.29 22.25
C GLU A 46 5.37 24.10 22.43
N ASP A 47 4.55 24.83 21.66
CA ASP A 47 3.09 24.66 21.69
C ASP A 47 2.65 23.24 21.31
N VAL A 48 3.29 22.65 20.29
CA VAL A 48 2.99 21.28 19.86
C VAL A 48 3.43 20.29 20.93
N LEU A 49 4.61 20.49 21.53
CA LEU A 49 5.12 19.66 22.61
C LEU A 49 4.12 19.59 23.78
N VAL A 50 3.63 20.75 24.22
CA VAL A 50 2.73 20.85 25.37
C VAL A 50 1.31 20.39 25.02
N HIS A 51 0.71 20.95 23.96
CA HIS A 51 -0.72 20.76 23.71
C HIS A 51 -1.04 19.50 22.90
N THR A 52 -0.17 19.11 21.97
CA THR A 52 -0.42 17.96 21.08
C THR A 52 0.25 16.70 21.61
N LEU A 53 1.54 16.79 21.95
CA LEU A 53 2.32 15.64 22.40
C LEU A 53 2.16 15.38 23.90
N ARG A 54 1.53 16.31 24.64
CA ARG A 54 1.23 16.17 26.08
C ARG A 54 2.48 15.79 26.86
N SER A 55 3.56 16.54 26.62
CA SER A 55 4.85 16.32 27.26
C SER A 55 5.45 17.66 27.71
N ASN A 56 6.46 17.58 28.56
CA ASN A 56 7.04 18.74 29.21
C ASN A 56 8.41 19.08 28.60
N VAL A 57 8.86 20.30 28.83
CA VAL A 57 10.13 20.80 28.30
C VAL A 57 11.31 20.00 28.86
N GLU A 58 11.26 19.55 30.11
CA GLU A 58 12.34 18.79 30.75
C GLU A 58 12.58 17.45 30.04
N VAL A 59 11.51 16.79 29.59
CA VAL A 59 11.59 15.53 28.83
C VAL A 59 12.21 15.77 27.46
N ALA A 60 11.90 16.90 26.83
CA ALA A 60 12.51 17.30 25.57
C ALA A 60 14.00 17.68 25.75
N GLU A 61 14.37 18.32 26.86
CA GLU A 61 15.77 18.61 27.20
C GLU A 61 16.58 17.32 27.44
N GLU A 62 15.98 16.26 28.01
CA GLU A 62 16.64 14.96 28.09
C GLU A 62 17.02 14.42 26.69
N LEU A 63 16.12 14.55 25.71
CA LEU A 63 16.38 14.15 24.32
C LEU A 63 17.46 15.01 23.66
N VAL A 64 17.56 16.28 24.04
CA VAL A 64 18.64 17.18 23.60
C VAL A 64 19.96 16.76 24.21
N ALA A 65 20.00 16.50 25.52
CA ALA A 65 21.21 16.06 26.23
C ALA A 65 21.77 14.74 25.67
N ARG A 66 20.88 13.83 25.23
CA ARG A 66 21.23 12.57 24.57
C ARG A 66 21.64 12.71 23.10
N GLY A 67 21.55 13.92 22.53
CA GLY A 67 21.87 14.17 21.13
C GLY A 67 20.93 13.48 20.14
N LEU A 68 19.70 13.18 20.57
CA LEU A 68 18.61 12.74 19.71
C LEU A 68 17.90 13.95 19.10
N TRP A 69 17.76 15.04 19.86
CA TRP A 69 17.20 16.32 19.43
C TRP A 69 18.23 17.44 19.51
N ARG A 70 17.89 18.59 18.93
CA ARG A 70 18.61 19.86 19.04
C ARG A 70 17.61 20.96 19.42
N ARG A 71 18.04 21.86 20.31
CA ARG A 71 17.31 23.09 20.63
C ARG A 71 17.32 24.00 19.40
N THR A 72 16.18 24.59 19.06
CA THR A 72 16.01 25.53 17.95
C THR A 72 15.13 26.70 18.36
N ARG A 73 15.09 27.77 17.57
CA ARG A 73 14.21 28.90 17.87
C ARG A 73 12.74 28.45 17.88
N GLY A 74 12.07 28.58 19.01
CA GLY A 74 10.64 28.25 19.17
C GLY A 74 10.33 26.77 19.39
N GLY A 75 11.34 25.92 19.66
CA GLY A 75 11.13 24.52 19.99
C GLY A 75 12.34 23.63 19.71
N PHE A 76 12.07 22.41 19.26
CA PHE A 76 13.05 21.35 19.13
C PHE A 76 13.05 20.76 17.73
N ARG A 77 14.18 20.17 17.33
CA ARG A 77 14.30 19.45 16.07
C ARG A 77 15.03 18.12 16.25
N TYR A 78 14.61 17.08 15.54
CA TYR A 78 15.35 15.83 15.45
C TYR A 78 16.76 16.05 14.90
N HIS A 79 17.72 15.34 15.49
CA HIS A 79 19.04 15.20 14.92
C HIS A 79 18.95 14.35 13.64
N GLN A 80 19.54 14.82 12.53
CA GLN A 80 19.66 14.06 11.27
C GLN A 80 18.34 13.48 10.73
N TRP A 81 17.27 14.28 10.71
CA TRP A 81 15.98 13.83 10.17
C TRP A 81 16.09 13.31 8.72
N GLY A 82 16.77 14.06 7.84
CA GLY A 82 16.82 13.77 6.40
C GLY A 82 17.59 12.51 6.00
N ASP A 83 18.42 11.96 6.89
CA ASP A 83 19.23 10.78 6.59
C ASP A 83 18.38 9.50 6.64
N ARG A 84 17.39 9.46 7.54
CA ARG A 84 16.56 8.27 7.80
C ARG A 84 15.09 8.47 7.46
N ASN A 85 14.58 9.69 7.57
CA ASN A 85 13.17 10.01 7.34
C ASN A 85 12.96 10.82 6.08
N LEU A 86 11.76 10.73 5.51
CA LEU A 86 11.39 11.51 4.34
C LEU A 86 11.27 12.99 4.71
N THR A 87 11.89 13.84 3.91
CA THR A 87 11.71 15.30 4.01
C THR A 87 10.43 15.73 3.31
N LYS A 88 9.87 16.87 3.72
CA LYS A 88 8.72 17.50 3.10
C LYS A 88 8.94 17.69 1.60
N GLU A 89 10.11 18.21 1.23
CA GLU A 89 10.50 18.43 -0.16
C GLU A 89 10.45 17.14 -0.98
N ARG A 90 11.03 16.05 -0.45
CA ARG A 90 11.02 14.75 -1.13
C ARG A 90 9.60 14.22 -1.30
N VAL A 91 8.76 14.35 -0.27
CA VAL A 91 7.35 13.94 -0.33
C VAL A 91 6.58 14.77 -1.37
N GLU A 92 6.81 16.08 -1.43
CA GLU A 92 6.16 16.97 -2.38
C GLU A 92 6.60 16.70 -3.83
N ASN A 93 7.89 16.43 -4.05
CA ASN A 93 8.43 16.05 -5.34
C ASN A 93 7.86 14.71 -5.82
N ASP A 94 7.82 13.69 -4.94
CA ASP A 94 7.22 12.39 -5.25
C ASP A 94 5.74 12.54 -5.62
N ARG A 95 4.99 13.37 -4.85
CA ARG A 95 3.59 13.68 -5.16
C ARG A 95 3.45 14.40 -6.50
N ALA A 96 4.35 15.31 -6.84
CA ALA A 96 4.34 16.02 -8.12
C ALA A 96 4.64 15.08 -9.29
N SER A 97 5.66 14.25 -9.16
CA SER A 97 6.04 13.22 -10.15
C SER A 97 4.90 12.23 -10.38
N ASP A 98 4.25 11.76 -9.32
CA ASP A 98 3.09 10.87 -9.43
C ASP A 98 1.90 11.55 -10.10
N ARG A 99 1.62 12.83 -9.80
CA ARG A 99 0.59 13.62 -10.50
C ARG A 99 0.92 13.74 -11.99
N GLN A 100 2.17 14.02 -12.33
CA GLN A 100 2.61 14.16 -13.72
C GLN A 100 2.49 12.83 -14.48
N ARG A 101 2.93 11.71 -13.88
CA ARG A 101 2.81 10.36 -14.46
C ARG A 101 1.36 9.98 -14.73
N LYS A 102 0.46 10.28 -13.78
CA LYS A 102 -0.99 10.05 -13.95
C LYS A 102 -1.57 10.92 -15.06
N ARG A 103 -1.16 12.20 -15.15
CA ARG A 103 -1.62 13.11 -16.21
C ARG A 103 -1.16 12.64 -17.58
N SER A 104 0.10 12.25 -17.74
CA SER A 104 0.63 11.77 -19.01
C SER A 104 0.05 10.40 -19.41
N SER A 105 -0.18 9.51 -18.45
CA SER A 105 -0.92 8.24 -18.69
C SER A 105 -2.34 8.49 -19.20
N ARG A 106 -3.11 9.39 -18.56
CA ARG A 106 -4.46 9.78 -19.01
C ARG A 106 -4.47 10.43 -20.40
N ALA A 107 -3.50 11.31 -20.68
CA ALA A 107 -3.39 11.96 -21.98
C ALA A 107 -3.09 10.94 -23.10
N LYS A 108 -2.21 9.96 -22.82
CA LYS A 108 -1.91 8.86 -23.75
C LYS A 108 -3.12 7.96 -23.99
N ALA A 109 -3.85 7.58 -22.94
CA ALA A 109 -5.09 6.79 -23.07
C ALA A 109 -6.13 7.52 -23.93
N LYS A 110 -6.31 8.84 -23.72
CA LYS A 110 -7.20 9.67 -24.54
C LYS A 110 -6.75 9.76 -26.00
N ALA A 111 -5.45 9.86 -26.25
CA ALA A 111 -4.89 9.96 -27.60
C ALA A 111 -4.93 8.63 -28.37
N GLN A 112 -4.86 7.49 -27.67
CA GLN A 112 -4.92 6.14 -28.26
C GLN A 112 -6.36 5.66 -28.51
N GLY A 113 -7.37 6.48 -28.25
CA GLY A 113 -8.78 6.11 -28.48
C GLY A 113 -9.24 4.94 -27.61
N ASP A 114 -8.52 4.65 -26.52
CA ASP A 114 -8.96 3.65 -25.53
C ASP A 114 -10.07 4.28 -24.69
N SER A 115 -11.25 4.40 -25.31
CA SER A 115 -12.50 4.55 -24.60
C SER A 115 -12.76 3.22 -23.89
N GLY A 116 -12.04 2.99 -22.79
CA GLY A 116 -12.42 1.97 -21.82
C GLY A 116 -13.91 2.13 -21.59
N PHE A 117 -14.67 1.09 -21.92
CA PHE A 117 -16.13 1.05 -22.01
C PHE A 117 -16.78 1.78 -20.82
N VAL A 118 -17.02 3.09 -20.95
CA VAL A 118 -17.87 3.82 -20.03
C VAL A 118 -19.25 3.35 -20.39
N ARG A 119 -19.84 2.46 -19.57
CA ARG A 119 -21.24 2.11 -19.75
C ARG A 119 -22.02 3.44 -19.67
N PRO A 120 -22.72 3.86 -20.75
CA PRO A 120 -23.61 4.99 -20.65
C PRO A 120 -24.67 4.65 -19.61
N ASP A 121 -25.04 5.65 -18.81
CA ASP A 121 -26.11 5.54 -17.83
C ASP A 121 -27.38 5.09 -18.59
N ALA A 122 -27.76 3.83 -18.40
CA ALA A 122 -28.93 3.27 -19.06
C ALA A 122 -30.17 3.83 -18.38
N GLU A 123 -30.99 4.50 -19.19
CA GLU A 123 -32.37 4.92 -18.99
C GLU A 123 -32.98 4.72 -17.59
N ARG A 124 -33.30 5.87 -16.99
CA ARG A 124 -34.23 6.10 -15.89
C ARG A 124 -35.46 5.18 -15.97
N THR A 125 -35.48 4.12 -15.17
CA THR A 125 -36.66 3.28 -14.93
C THR A 125 -37.80 4.14 -14.37
N PRO A 126 -39.07 3.97 -14.80
CA PRO A 126 -40.18 4.87 -14.48
C PRO A 126 -40.78 4.70 -13.06
N ALA A 127 -40.09 4.00 -12.15
CA ALA A 127 -40.52 3.86 -10.75
C ALA A 127 -39.67 4.79 -9.89
N GLY A 128 -40.18 6.01 -9.66
CA GLY A 128 -39.52 7.08 -8.91
C GLY A 128 -39.36 6.81 -7.42
N ILE A 129 -38.47 5.89 -7.05
CA ILE A 129 -37.89 5.79 -5.71
C ILE A 129 -36.39 5.52 -5.90
N PRO A 130 -35.50 6.48 -5.58
CA PRO A 130 -34.09 6.17 -5.46
C PRO A 130 -33.92 5.15 -4.32
N PRO A 131 -33.18 4.04 -4.48
CA PRO A 131 -32.67 3.37 -3.30
C PRO A 131 -31.82 4.42 -2.56
N GLU A 132 -32.21 4.73 -1.32
CA GLU A 132 -31.41 5.56 -0.44
C GLU A 132 -29.99 5.01 -0.52
N SER A 133 -29.08 5.89 -0.93
CA SER A 133 -27.65 5.60 -0.83
C SER A 133 -27.41 5.42 0.65
N GLU A 134 -27.35 4.16 1.11
CA GLU A 134 -26.74 3.85 2.39
C GLU A 134 -25.33 4.41 2.30
N GLY A 135 -25.17 5.60 2.88
CA GLY A 135 -23.90 6.25 3.01
C GLY A 135 -22.96 5.23 3.60
N ASN A 136 -21.88 4.95 2.85
CA ASN A 136 -20.79 4.10 3.27
C ASN A 136 -20.48 4.39 4.75
N PRO A 137 -20.87 3.52 5.69
CA PRO A 137 -20.56 3.76 7.08
C PRO A 137 -19.05 3.67 7.18
N ASP A 138 -18.46 4.80 7.60
CA ASP A 138 -17.05 4.92 7.90
C ASP A 138 -16.53 3.66 8.63
N GLY A 139 -15.43 3.10 8.15
CA GLY A 139 -14.49 2.42 9.03
C GLY A 139 -14.32 0.90 8.94
N ILE A 140 -14.75 0.19 7.88
CA ILE A 140 -14.28 -1.19 7.67
C ILE A 140 -13.27 -1.23 6.51
N ARG A 141 -11.98 -1.29 6.87
CA ARG A 141 -10.92 -1.71 5.94
C ARG A 141 -11.31 -3.08 5.39
N ALA A 142 -11.72 -3.13 4.11
CA ALA A 142 -11.73 -4.37 3.37
C ALA A 142 -10.29 -4.89 3.34
N LEU A 143 -10.00 -5.88 4.20
CA LEU A 143 -8.80 -6.69 4.09
C LEU A 143 -8.91 -7.39 2.74
N SER A 144 -8.08 -6.95 1.79
CA SER A 144 -7.84 -7.70 0.56
C SER A 144 -7.18 -9.02 0.95
N VAL A 145 -7.98 -10.03 1.27
CA VAL A 145 -7.53 -11.42 1.33
C VAL A 145 -7.30 -11.82 -0.12
N SER A 146 -6.05 -11.69 -0.57
CA SER A 146 -5.59 -12.40 -1.75
C SER A 146 -5.72 -13.88 -1.46
N VAL A 147 -6.79 -14.50 -1.96
CA VAL A 147 -6.89 -15.95 -2.05
C VAL A 147 -5.81 -16.38 -3.04
N SER A 148 -4.64 -16.69 -2.52
CA SER A 148 -3.61 -17.41 -3.25
C SER A 148 -4.08 -18.85 -3.39
N VAL A 149 -4.82 -19.14 -4.46
CA VAL A 149 -4.90 -20.50 -4.97
C VAL A 149 -3.48 -20.85 -5.40
N SER A 150 -2.80 -21.64 -4.59
CA SER A 150 -1.48 -22.19 -4.88
C SER A 150 -1.61 -23.17 -6.05
N VAL A 151 -1.68 -22.65 -7.27
CA VAL A 151 -1.46 -23.46 -8.46
C VAL A 151 0.04 -23.66 -8.54
N SER A 152 0.50 -24.81 -8.04
CA SER A 152 1.85 -25.33 -8.17
C SER A 152 2.25 -25.32 -9.65
N GLY A 153 2.90 -24.24 -10.06
CA GLY A 153 3.44 -24.04 -11.39
C GLY A 153 4.57 -23.05 -11.25
N SER A 154 5.77 -23.59 -10.97
CA SER A 154 7.10 -22.97 -11.07
C SER A 154 7.11 -21.45 -11.22
N GLY A 155 7.48 -20.74 -10.15
CA GLY A 155 7.75 -19.30 -10.13
C GLY A 155 8.96 -18.92 -10.99
N GLN A 156 8.91 -19.17 -12.29
CA GLN A 156 9.91 -18.71 -13.24
C GLN A 156 9.74 -17.20 -13.42
N ALA A 157 10.81 -16.47 -13.14
CA ALA A 157 10.87 -15.04 -13.38
C ALA A 157 10.74 -14.75 -14.88
N ARG A 158 10.08 -13.63 -15.21
CA ARG A 158 9.93 -13.17 -16.59
C ARG A 158 11.31 -13.10 -17.27
N PRO A 159 11.52 -13.72 -18.45
CA PRO A 159 12.80 -13.68 -19.12
C PRO A 159 13.14 -12.25 -19.58
N PRO A 160 14.43 -11.87 -19.61
CA PRO A 160 14.85 -10.55 -20.03
C PRO A 160 14.55 -10.31 -21.51
N ALA A 161 14.21 -9.07 -21.86
CA ALA A 161 13.90 -8.70 -23.24
C ALA A 161 15.15 -8.50 -24.13
N ARG A 162 16.34 -8.77 -23.61
CA ARG A 162 17.64 -8.61 -24.30
C ARG A 162 18.49 -9.86 -24.09
N CYS A 163 19.37 -10.16 -25.05
CA CYS A 163 20.30 -11.27 -24.91
C CYS A 163 21.41 -10.91 -23.90
N PRO A 164 22.12 -11.90 -23.31
CA PRO A 164 23.17 -11.64 -22.33
C PRO A 164 24.29 -10.71 -22.82
N ARG A 165 24.56 -10.66 -24.14
CA ARG A 165 25.58 -9.76 -24.71
C ARG A 165 25.20 -8.28 -24.70
N HIS A 166 23.90 -7.98 -24.61
CA HIS A 166 23.36 -6.62 -24.73
C HIS A 166 22.39 -6.30 -23.58
N ILE A 167 22.53 -6.97 -22.44
CA ILE A 167 21.64 -6.78 -21.30
C ILE A 167 21.83 -5.40 -20.64
N ASP A 168 23.08 -4.93 -20.59
CA ASP A 168 23.48 -3.65 -20.00
C ASP A 168 23.70 -2.53 -21.03
N ASP A 169 23.56 -2.83 -22.32
CA ASP A 169 23.73 -1.84 -23.39
C ASP A 169 22.44 -1.03 -23.58
N PRO A 170 22.43 0.30 -23.36
CA PRO A 170 21.25 1.13 -23.56
C PRO A 170 20.83 1.25 -25.03
N TYR A 171 21.77 1.14 -25.98
CA TYR A 171 21.51 1.30 -27.43
C TYR A 171 22.16 0.19 -28.27
N PRO A 172 21.67 -1.05 -28.15
CA PRO A 172 22.29 -2.18 -28.83
C PRO A 172 21.98 -2.16 -30.32
N PRO A 173 22.92 -2.61 -31.16
CA PRO A 173 22.70 -2.77 -32.58
C PRO A 173 21.63 -3.83 -32.86
N ASN A 174 21.11 -3.84 -34.09
CA ASN A 174 20.18 -4.87 -34.54
C ASN A 174 20.82 -6.27 -34.38
N CYS A 175 20.30 -7.05 -33.44
CA CYS A 175 20.85 -8.34 -33.05
C CYS A 175 19.76 -9.41 -33.05
N GLY A 176 19.99 -10.53 -33.76
CA GLY A 176 19.07 -11.67 -33.78
C GLY A 176 18.75 -12.22 -32.40
N GLY A 177 19.75 -12.30 -31.51
CA GLY A 177 19.55 -12.75 -30.12
C GLY A 177 18.66 -11.81 -29.29
N CYS A 178 18.71 -10.50 -29.52
CA CYS A 178 17.77 -9.57 -28.87
C CYS A 178 16.35 -9.69 -29.46
N ALA A 179 16.21 -10.07 -30.74
CA ALA A 179 14.89 -10.34 -31.33
C ALA A 179 14.26 -11.62 -30.75
N GLU A 180 15.06 -12.67 -30.52
CA GLU A 180 14.61 -13.89 -29.83
C GLU A 180 14.22 -13.64 -28.38
N ALA A 181 15.06 -12.91 -27.63
CA ALA A 181 14.76 -12.56 -26.23
C ALA A 181 13.45 -11.77 -26.09
N ARG A 182 13.15 -10.84 -27.01
CA ARG A 182 11.86 -10.14 -27.04
C ARG A 182 10.69 -11.08 -27.31
N ARG A 183 10.80 -11.95 -28.31
CA ARG A 183 9.75 -12.95 -28.63
C ARG A 183 9.48 -13.88 -27.44
N ALA A 184 10.53 -14.31 -26.73
CA ALA A 184 10.39 -15.14 -25.54
C ALA A 184 9.69 -14.41 -24.39
N ALA A 185 10.01 -13.13 -24.16
CA ALA A 185 9.34 -12.31 -23.16
C ALA A 185 7.86 -12.05 -23.52
N GLU A 186 7.56 -11.77 -24.78
CA GLU A 186 6.19 -11.59 -25.27
C GLU A 186 5.36 -12.88 -25.15
N ALA A 187 5.95 -14.04 -25.43
CA ALA A 187 5.30 -15.34 -25.24
C ALA A 187 5.05 -15.66 -23.76
N PHE A 188 5.98 -15.28 -22.87
CA PHE A 188 5.77 -15.41 -21.43
C PHE A 188 4.64 -14.49 -20.94
N ASP A 189 4.62 -13.24 -21.40
CA ASP A 189 3.58 -12.27 -21.03
C ASP A 189 2.19 -12.70 -21.55
N SER A 190 2.13 -13.27 -22.77
CA SER A 190 0.87 -13.77 -23.34
C SER A 190 0.35 -15.01 -22.60
N THR A 191 1.22 -15.99 -22.30
CA THR A 191 0.84 -17.18 -21.53
C THR A 191 0.44 -16.84 -20.10
N ALA A 192 1.14 -15.91 -19.45
CA ALA A 192 0.78 -15.40 -18.13
C ALA A 192 -0.57 -14.65 -18.17
N GLY A 193 -0.83 -13.88 -19.24
CA GLY A 193 -2.10 -13.22 -19.50
C GLY A 193 -3.26 -14.22 -19.62
N THR A 194 -3.12 -15.23 -20.47
CA THR A 194 -4.11 -16.30 -20.63
C THR A 194 -4.36 -17.05 -19.32
N ARG A 195 -3.30 -17.39 -18.57
CA ARG A 195 -3.43 -18.06 -17.28
C ARG A 195 -4.22 -17.22 -16.27
N ARG A 196 -3.94 -15.91 -16.21
CA ARG A 196 -4.68 -14.99 -15.33
C ARG A 196 -6.15 -14.87 -15.73
N ALA A 197 -6.44 -14.82 -17.04
CA ALA A 197 -7.80 -14.79 -17.54
C ALA A 197 -8.58 -16.06 -17.15
N LEU A 198 -7.99 -17.25 -17.36
CA LEU A 198 -8.58 -18.53 -16.97
C LEU A 198 -8.83 -18.62 -15.45
N ILE A 199 -7.89 -18.16 -14.62
CA ILE A 199 -8.09 -18.12 -13.16
C ILE A 199 -9.22 -17.16 -12.78
N SER A 200 -9.27 -15.98 -13.41
CA SER A 200 -10.34 -15.00 -13.16
C SER A 200 -11.71 -15.57 -13.54
N GLU A 201 -11.79 -16.28 -14.66
CA GLU A 201 -13.00 -16.94 -15.12
C GLU A 201 -13.43 -18.06 -14.17
N ALA A 202 -12.50 -18.93 -13.76
CA ALA A 202 -12.76 -19.97 -12.77
C ALA A 202 -13.24 -19.41 -11.41
N ILE A 203 -12.67 -18.28 -10.96
CA ILE A 203 -13.15 -17.58 -9.76
C ILE A 203 -14.55 -17.03 -9.98
N ALA A 204 -14.84 -16.44 -11.14
CA ALA A 204 -16.17 -15.93 -11.45
C ALA A 204 -17.23 -17.03 -11.50
N GLU A 205 -16.90 -18.19 -12.08
CA GLU A 205 -17.76 -19.38 -12.10
C GLU A 205 -18.02 -19.92 -10.69
N ALA A 206 -16.97 -20.04 -9.86
CA ALA A 206 -17.11 -20.43 -8.46
C ALA A 206 -18.01 -19.46 -7.66
N ARG A 207 -17.94 -18.15 -7.95
CA ARG A 207 -18.81 -17.14 -7.34
C ARG A 207 -20.28 -17.27 -7.79
N ALA A 208 -20.52 -17.78 -8.99
CA ALA A 208 -21.86 -17.96 -9.54
C ALA A 208 -22.54 -19.24 -9.02
N ASP A 209 -21.80 -20.25 -8.58
CA ASP A 209 -22.35 -21.51 -8.06
C ASP A 209 -23.07 -21.31 -6.70
N PRO A 210 -24.41 -21.48 -6.63
CA PRO A 210 -25.16 -21.35 -5.39
C PRO A 210 -24.74 -22.36 -4.31
N ARG A 211 -24.14 -23.49 -4.69
CA ARG A 211 -23.67 -24.52 -3.75
C ARG A 211 -22.45 -24.08 -2.95
N GLN A 212 -21.70 -23.10 -3.45
CA GLN A 212 -20.52 -22.56 -2.78
C GLN A 212 -20.83 -21.34 -1.88
N ARG A 213 -22.11 -20.96 -1.79
CA ARG A 213 -22.58 -19.87 -0.92
C ARG A 213 -22.74 -20.36 0.52
N CYS A 214 -22.26 -19.58 1.47
CA CYS A 214 -22.47 -19.86 2.89
C CYS A 214 -23.97 -19.98 3.24
N ARG A 215 -24.32 -20.83 4.21
CA ARG A 215 -25.71 -21.03 4.69
C ARG A 215 -26.40 -19.73 5.16
N HIS A 216 -25.63 -18.70 5.49
CA HIS A 216 -26.13 -17.38 5.91
C HIS A 216 -26.63 -16.51 4.74
N GLY A 217 -26.53 -16.95 3.49
CA GLY A 217 -27.17 -16.30 2.34
C GLY A 217 -26.61 -14.93 1.94
N VAL A 218 -25.49 -14.49 2.51
CA VAL A 218 -24.87 -13.20 2.19
C VAL A 218 -24.10 -13.27 0.87
N GLU A 219 -24.29 -12.29 -0.02
CA GLU A 219 -23.57 -12.18 -1.32
C GLU A 219 -22.05 -12.19 -1.16
N ALA A 220 -21.53 -11.74 -0.01
CA ALA A 220 -20.10 -11.70 0.30
C ALA A 220 -19.48 -13.07 0.68
N GLY A 221 -20.28 -14.11 0.89
CA GLY A 221 -19.83 -15.44 1.31
C GLY A 221 -19.43 -16.32 0.12
N LEU A 222 -18.40 -15.93 -0.62
CA LEU A 222 -18.10 -16.44 -1.97
C LEU A 222 -17.27 -17.73 -1.99
N PHE A 223 -16.86 -18.28 -0.85
CA PHE A 223 -16.16 -19.57 -0.81
C PHE A 223 -16.38 -20.28 0.51
N ILE A 224 -17.03 -21.44 0.49
CA ILE A 224 -17.03 -22.39 1.60
C ILE A 224 -15.81 -23.30 1.43
N HIS A 225 -14.95 -23.39 2.45
CA HIS A 225 -13.89 -24.39 2.43
C HIS A 225 -14.50 -25.80 2.58
N PRO A 226 -14.23 -26.75 1.66
CA PRO A 226 -14.86 -28.08 1.66
C PRO A 226 -14.64 -28.84 2.97
N ASP A 227 -13.46 -28.72 3.57
CA ASP A 227 -13.12 -29.43 4.82
C ASP A 227 -13.79 -28.85 6.08
N THR A 228 -14.15 -27.56 6.08
CA THR A 228 -14.68 -26.90 7.30
C THR A 228 -16.12 -26.45 7.20
N GLY A 229 -16.69 -26.40 5.99
CA GLY A 229 -18.06 -25.92 5.76
C GLY A 229 -18.26 -24.42 6.07
N LYS A 230 -17.18 -23.67 6.32
CA LYS A 230 -17.22 -22.25 6.70
C LYS A 230 -16.57 -21.36 5.63
N SER A 231 -17.04 -20.12 5.51
CA SER A 231 -16.52 -19.12 4.58
C SER A 231 -15.71 -18.03 5.30
N ALA A 232 -14.48 -17.76 4.84
CA ALA A 232 -13.60 -16.76 5.46
C ALA A 232 -14.07 -15.30 5.25
N THR A 233 -14.87 -15.03 4.23
CA THR A 233 -15.36 -13.68 3.91
C THR A 233 -16.71 -13.36 4.55
N CYS A 234 -17.50 -14.38 4.91
CA CYS A 234 -18.77 -14.19 5.59
C CYS A 234 -18.56 -13.80 7.07
N ALA A 235 -19.10 -12.65 7.49
CA ALA A 235 -18.98 -12.17 8.86
C ALA A 235 -19.59 -13.14 9.89
N HIS A 236 -20.71 -13.80 9.54
CA HIS A 236 -21.36 -14.80 10.40
C HIS A 236 -20.52 -16.08 10.53
N CYS A 237 -19.91 -16.54 9.44
CA CYS A 237 -19.00 -17.69 9.48
C CYS A 237 -17.72 -17.39 10.28
N ARG A 238 -17.15 -16.19 10.16
CA ARG A 238 -15.97 -15.77 10.96
C ARG A 238 -16.27 -15.73 12.45
N ARG A 239 -17.38 -15.11 12.85
CA ARG A 239 -17.80 -15.09 14.27
C ARG A 239 -17.99 -16.51 14.82
N ALA A 240 -18.52 -17.43 14.02
CA ALA A 240 -18.66 -18.83 14.39
C ALA A 240 -17.34 -19.63 14.34
N GLN A 241 -16.26 -19.09 13.77
CA GLN A 241 -14.91 -19.66 13.87
C GLN A 241 -14.19 -19.16 15.12
N GLU A 242 -14.35 -17.89 15.48
CA GLU A 242 -13.74 -17.28 16.66
C GLU A 242 -14.36 -17.76 17.98
N ALA A 243 -15.60 -18.27 17.93
CA ALA A 243 -16.33 -18.77 19.10
C ALA A 243 -16.23 -20.30 19.32
N SER A 244 -15.53 -21.04 18.44
CA SER A 244 -15.26 -22.49 18.58
C SER A 244 -13.82 -22.71 18.99
#